data_AF-A0A290ZR40-F1
#
_entry.id   AF-A0A290ZR40-F1
#
_cell.length_a   1.000
_cell.length_b   1.000
_cell.length_c   1.000
_cell.angle_alpha   90.00
_cell.angle_beta   90.00
_cell.angle_gamma   90.00
#
_symmetry.space_group_name_H-M   'P 1'
#
loop_
_entity.id
_entity.type
_entity.pdbx_description
1 polymer ?
#
loop_
_entity_poly.entity_id
_entity_poly.type
_entity_poly.pdbx_seq_one_letter_code
_entity_poly.pdbx_strand_id
1 'polypeptide(L)' 'MSDHTKHGRRCSADRRSGVDRRQVDVGPRFGERERRRRPDPRKPEVEEIALSDAEWEKAFGKPDGAQD' A
#
# COMPACT_ATOMS: atom_id res chain seq x y z
N MET A 1 -37.26 -6.30 -17.46
CA MET A 1 -36.83 -7.50 -18.21
C MET A 1 -36.86 -7.11 -19.69
N SER A 2 -35.78 -6.91 -20.44
CA SER A 2 -34.39 -7.34 -20.25
C SER A 2 -33.46 -6.43 -21.06
N ASP A 3 -32.41 -5.91 -20.41
CA ASP A 3 -31.29 -5.24 -21.04
C ASP A 3 -30.50 -6.22 -21.91
N HIS A 4 -30.50 -6.00 -23.22
CA HIS A 4 -29.62 -6.72 -24.13
C HIS A 4 -28.30 -5.96 -24.19
N THR A 5 -27.41 -6.23 -23.23
CA THR A 5 -26.02 -5.75 -23.24
C THR A 5 -25.28 -6.41 -24.41
N LYS A 6 -25.39 -5.80 -25.59
CA LYS A 6 -24.58 -6.13 -26.76
C LYS A 6 -23.15 -5.70 -26.43
N HIS A 7 -22.35 -6.63 -25.90
CA HIS A 7 -20.93 -6.43 -25.66
C HIS A 7 -20.29 -6.17 -27.03
N GLY A 8 -20.17 -4.88 -27.37
CA GLY A 8 -19.60 -4.42 -28.61
C GLY A 8 -18.27 -5.11 -28.83
N ARG A 9 -18.12 -5.68 -30.02
CA ARG A 9 -16.88 -6.18 -30.61
C ARG A 9 -15.70 -5.43 -30.01
N ARG A 10 -14.90 -6.10 -29.16
CA ARG A 10 -13.51 -5.67 -28.95
C ARG A 10 -12.89 -5.73 -30.33
N CYS A 11 -12.75 -4.54 -30.92
CA CYS A 11 -12.41 -4.30 -32.31
C CYS A 11 -11.29 -5.25 -32.73
N SER A 12 -11.58 -6.23 -33.57
CA SER A 12 -10.56 -7.16 -34.10
C SER A 12 -9.46 -6.44 -34.89
N ALA A 13 -9.64 -5.13 -35.18
CA ALA A 13 -8.66 -4.26 -35.80
C ALA A 13 -7.48 -3.90 -34.88
N ASP A 14 -7.69 -3.79 -33.57
CA ASP A 14 -6.63 -3.35 -32.64
C ASP A 14 -5.44 -4.33 -32.59
N ARG A 15 -5.72 -5.63 -32.75
CA ARG A 15 -4.68 -6.68 -32.76
C ARG A 15 -3.83 -6.71 -34.04
N ARG A 16 -4.25 -6.07 -35.13
CA ARG A 16 -3.55 -6.06 -36.44
C ARG A 16 -3.15 -4.66 -36.90
N SER A 17 -3.32 -3.65 -36.07
CA SER A 17 -3.05 -2.25 -36.44
C SER A 17 -1.56 -1.98 -36.72
N GLY A 18 -0.65 -2.85 -36.25
CA GLY A 18 0.79 -2.61 -36.31
C GLY A 18 1.24 -1.43 -35.44
N VAL A 19 0.30 -0.81 -34.72
CA VAL A 19 0.54 0.34 -33.84
C VAL A 19 1.15 -0.19 -32.57
N ASP A 20 2.36 0.27 -32.24
CA ASP A 20 2.98 -0.02 -30.96
C ASP A 20 2.11 0.57 -29.85
N ARG A 21 1.50 -0.32 -29.04
CA ARG A 21 0.63 0.07 -27.94
C ARG A 21 1.39 0.83 -26.84
N ARG A 22 2.72 0.80 -26.83
CA ARG A 22 3.57 1.62 -25.94
C ARG A 22 3.60 3.10 -26.32
N GLN A 23 3.27 3.43 -27.57
CA GLN A 23 3.11 4.83 -28.00
C GLN A 23 1.81 5.44 -27.49
N VAL A 24 0.87 4.61 -27.03
CA VAL A 24 -0.38 5.10 -26.45
C VAL A 24 -0.15 5.30 -24.95
N ASP A 25 0.22 6.52 -24.58
CA ASP A 25 0.23 6.96 -23.18
C ASP A 25 -1.21 7.09 -22.68
N VAL A 26 -1.86 5.95 -22.44
CA VAL A 26 -3.10 5.91 -21.67
C VAL A 26 -2.69 6.04 -20.22
N GLY A 27 -2.42 7.29 -19.82
CA GLY A 27 -2.24 7.64 -18.41
C GLY A 27 -3.40 7.10 -17.55
N PRO A 28 -3.28 7.16 -16.22
CA PRO A 28 -4.33 6.73 -15.29
C PRO A 28 -5.68 7.23 -15.78
N ARG A 29 -6.72 6.38 -15.74
CA ARG A 29 -8.05 6.79 -16.24
C ARG A 29 -8.40 8.13 -15.62
N PHE A 30 -8.78 9.12 -16.44
CA PHE A 30 -9.14 10.46 -15.97
C PHE A 30 -9.99 10.35 -14.69
N GLY A 31 -9.46 10.82 -13.56
CA GLY A 31 -10.09 10.68 -12.23
C GLY A 31 -9.34 9.82 -11.22
N GLU A 32 -8.30 9.08 -11.62
CA GLU A 32 -7.36 8.41 -10.71
C GLU A 32 -6.37 9.41 -10.09
N ARG A 33 -6.92 10.41 -9.38
CA ARG A 33 -6.13 11.25 -8.48
C ARG A 33 -5.69 10.36 -7.32
N GLU A 34 -4.39 10.31 -7.03
CA GLU A 34 -3.86 9.76 -5.78
C GLU A 34 -4.75 10.26 -4.63
N ARG A 35 -5.49 9.36 -3.99
CA ARG A 35 -6.52 9.70 -2.98
C ARG A 35 -5.91 10.11 -1.64
N ARG A 36 -4.59 10.28 -1.58
CA ARG A 36 -3.90 10.82 -0.39
C ARG A 36 -4.23 12.30 -0.27
N ARG A 37 -5.39 12.57 0.32
CA ARG A 37 -5.88 13.94 0.58
C ARG A 37 -5.01 14.67 1.60
N ARG A 38 -4.34 13.93 2.49
CA ARG A 38 -3.41 14.46 3.49
C ARG A 38 -2.30 13.44 3.72
N PRO A 39 -1.04 13.88 3.90
CA PRO A 39 0.00 13.00 4.42
C PRO A 39 -0.42 12.49 5.80
N ASP A 40 -0.04 11.25 6.12
CA ASP A 40 -0.24 10.73 7.48
C ASP A 40 0.45 11.65 8.50
N PRO A 41 -0.11 11.82 9.71
CA PRO A 41 0.55 12.54 10.78
C PRO A 41 1.96 11.99 11.02
N ARG A 42 2.89 12.86 11.43
CA ARG A 42 4.21 12.40 11.84
C ARG A 42 4.09 11.45 13.03
N LYS A 43 4.94 10.42 13.05
CA LYS A 43 5.13 9.58 14.24
C LYS A 43 5.58 10.46 15.41
N PRO A 44 5.24 10.10 16.66
CA PRO A 44 5.75 10.80 17.83
C PRO A 44 7.28 10.71 17.88
N GLU A 45 7.89 11.66 18.59
CA GLU A 45 9.30 11.59 18.95
C GLU A 45 9.52 10.36 19.83
N VAL A 46 10.62 9.66 19.56
CA VAL A 46 11.00 8.45 20.30
C VAL A 46 12.17 8.82 21.21
N GLU A 47 11.99 8.60 22.51
CA GLU A 47 13.04 8.76 23.52
C GLU A 47 13.39 7.39 24.10
N GLU A 48 14.70 7.13 24.25
CA GLU A 48 15.18 5.95 24.94
C GLU A 48 15.25 6.23 26.44
N ILE A 49 14.69 5.32 27.25
CA ILE A 49 14.69 5.43 28.71
C ILE A 49 15.52 4.27 29.25
N ALA A 50 16.52 4.59 30.08
CA ALA A 50 17.26 3.59 30.81
C ALA A 50 16.38 3.05 31.96
N LEU A 51 16.17 1.73 31.96
CA LEU A 51 15.51 1.03 33.05
C LEU A 51 16.56 0.44 33.98
N SER A 52 16.34 0.52 35.29
CA SER A 52 17.12 -0.26 36.25
C SER A 52 16.78 -1.75 36.14
N ASP A 53 17.67 -2.62 36.63
CA ASP A 53 17.44 -4.07 36.65
C ASP A 53 16.13 -4.44 37.36
N ALA A 54 15.80 -3.73 38.45
CA ALA A 54 14.57 -3.94 39.20
C ALA A 54 13.31 -3.53 38.41
N GLU A 55 13.37 -2.43 37.65
CA GLU A 55 12.27 -1.99 36.78
C GLU A 55 12.10 -2.93 35.60
N TRP A 56 13.21 -3.43 35.06
CA TRP A 56 13.22 -4.41 34.00
C TRP A 56 12.59 -5.73 34.47
N GLU A 57 13.02 -6.27 35.61
CA GLU A 57 12.48 -7.49 36.20
C GLU A 57 10.99 -7.34 36.54
N LYS A 58 10.57 -6.16 37.03
CA LYS A 58 9.16 -5.88 37.30
C LYS A 58 8.30 -5.85 36.03
N ALA A 59 8.82 -5.30 34.93
CA ALA A 59 8.08 -5.13 33.68
C ALA A 59 8.07 -6.41 32.83
N PHE A 60 9.19 -7.14 32.80
CA PHE A 60 9.44 -8.22 31.86
C PHE A 60 9.81 -9.57 32.52
N GLY A 61 10.07 -9.59 33.82
CA GLY A 61 10.55 -10.77 34.54
C GLY A 61 12.07 -10.96 34.43
N LYS A 62 12.59 -12.03 35.06
CA LYS A 62 13.99 -12.42 34.89
C LYS A 62 14.21 -12.92 33.45
N PRO A 63 15.28 -12.47 32.78
CA PRO A 63 15.66 -13.07 31.51
C PRO A 63 16.06 -14.52 31.70
N ASP A 64 15.62 -15.40 30.81
CA ASP A 64 15.98 -16.82 30.80
C ASP A 64 17.50 -16.96 30.62
N GLY A 65 18.22 -17.14 31.72
CA GLY A 65 19.69 -17.26 31.73
C GLY A 65 20.43 -16.45 32.81
N ALA A 66 19.73 -15.61 33.58
CA ALA A 66 20.32 -15.03 34.80
C ALA A 66 20.39 -16.08 35.92
N GLN A 67 21.43 -16.92 35.90
CA GLN A 67 21.78 -17.81 37.01
C GLN A 67 22.50 -17.00 38.10
N ASP A 68 22.18 -17.33 39.36
CA ASP A 68 22.61 -16.66 40.60
C ASP A 68 24.14 -16.65 40.84
#